data_AF-A0A2V7Y2W2-F1
#
_entry.id   AF-A0A2V7Y2W2-F1
#
_cell.length_a   1.000
_cell.length_b   1.000
_cell.length_c   1.000
_cell.angle_alpha   90.00
_cell.angle_beta   90.00
_cell.angle_gamma   90.00
#
_symmetry.space_group_name_H-M   'P 1'
#
loop_
_entity.id
_entity.type
_entity.pdbx_description
1 polymer ?
#
loop_
_entity_poly.entity_id
_entity_poly.type
_entity_poly.pdbx_seq_one_letter_code
_entity_poly.pdbx_strand_id
1 'polypeptide(L)'
;MRKLPLTFAAALLLSTQAFAAYYIVLKDGTQYKAKQKWTIVNGKATFQTEGGQTLQLDPASIDVAKSEEATRLGGGSVLGQEQLQQTGGTKPQQSTLGNAFKLRKLPTEQAPATNPNAPPPIAPVSGPVLSNEVIQKFEQAFENVGIYEHKVTPTGAHTFRAELVTDNEEKVFNVLTASAFLIMHDAGVPGTKIDMAELFMKTTIGVTAGRFQMTHADAEMLDSKKMTREEYFVRKVIY
;
A
#
# COMPACT_ATOMS: atom_id res chain seq x y z
N MET A 1 -45.36 39.82 41.95
CA MET A 1 -45.79 38.90 40.86
C MET A 1 -44.55 38.12 40.40
N ARG A 2 -44.24 36.96 40.99
CA ARG A 2 -44.31 35.62 40.36
C ARG A 2 -44.25 35.64 38.81
N LYS A 3 -43.17 35.12 38.20
CA LYS A 3 -43.12 33.89 37.37
C LYS A 3 -41.66 33.36 37.23
N LEU A 4 -41.55 32.03 37.34
CA LEU A 4 -40.38 31.16 37.22
C LEU A 4 -39.95 30.99 35.73
N PRO A 5 -38.80 30.32 35.45
CA PRO A 5 -38.03 30.35 34.20
C PRO A 5 -38.58 29.41 33.13
N LEU A 6 -38.37 29.74 31.86
CA LEU A 6 -38.63 28.83 30.75
C LEU A 6 -37.33 28.49 30.01
N THR A 7 -36.86 27.30 30.33
CA THR A 7 -35.88 26.47 29.65
C THR A 7 -36.17 26.33 28.15
N PHE A 8 -35.20 26.63 27.30
CA PHE A 8 -35.05 26.08 25.95
C PHE A 8 -33.54 25.91 25.76
N ALA A 9 -32.94 24.79 26.16
CA ALA A 9 -32.98 23.53 25.41
C ALA A 9 -32.98 23.79 23.89
N ALA A 10 -31.94 24.47 23.40
CA ALA A 10 -31.53 24.39 22.01
C ALA A 10 -31.03 22.95 21.80
N ALA A 11 -31.99 22.05 21.60
CA ALA A 11 -31.79 20.68 21.23
C ALA A 11 -30.97 20.66 19.93
N LEU A 12 -29.78 20.08 20.06
CA LEU A 12 -29.01 19.46 18.99
C LEU A 12 -29.91 18.89 17.88
N LEU A 13 -30.16 19.68 16.84
CA LEU A 13 -30.43 19.17 15.51
C LEU A 13 -29.08 18.81 14.89
N LEU A 14 -28.43 17.80 15.46
CA LEU A 14 -27.47 17.00 14.71
C LEU A 14 -28.32 16.23 13.69
N SER A 15 -28.30 16.72 12.46
CA SER A 15 -28.70 15.97 11.29
C SER A 15 -28.07 14.58 11.35
N THR A 16 -28.88 13.59 11.74
CA THR A 16 -28.58 12.18 11.55
C THR A 16 -28.46 11.96 10.05
N GLN A 17 -27.24 12.04 9.53
CA GLN A 17 -26.94 11.40 8.26
C GLN A 17 -27.17 9.93 8.52
N ALA A 18 -28.34 9.44 8.10
CA ALA A 18 -28.56 8.02 7.97
C ALA A 18 -27.44 7.54 7.06
N PHE A 19 -26.47 6.83 7.63
CA PHE A 19 -25.48 6.05 6.91
C PHE A 19 -26.24 4.88 6.27
N ALA A 20 -27.09 5.19 5.29
CA ALA A 20 -27.78 4.20 4.50
C ALA A 20 -26.72 3.54 3.62
N ALA A 21 -26.36 2.31 3.97
CA ALA A 21 -25.52 1.49 3.12
C ALA A 21 -26.19 1.40 1.73
N TYR A 22 -25.55 1.97 0.74
CA TYR A 22 -25.97 2.01 -0.65
C TYR A 22 -25.46 0.75 -1.34
N TYR A 23 -26.31 0.07 -2.10
CA TYR A 23 -25.93 -1.14 -2.82
C TYR A 23 -25.65 -0.80 -4.27
N ILE A 24 -24.43 -1.08 -4.73
CA ILE A 24 -24.02 -0.92 -6.13
C ILE A 24 -24.01 -2.28 -6.76
N VAL A 25 -24.94 -2.51 -7.67
CA VAL A 25 -25.07 -3.75 -8.45
C VAL A 25 -24.43 -3.53 -9.81
N LEU A 26 -23.48 -4.38 -10.15
CA LEU A 26 -22.89 -4.46 -11.47
C LEU A 26 -23.81 -5.26 -12.40
N LYS A 27 -23.68 -5.04 -13.71
CA LYS A 27 -24.42 -5.78 -14.75
C LYS A 27 -24.11 -7.28 -14.75
N ASP A 28 -22.96 -7.68 -14.22
CA ASP A 28 -22.58 -9.08 -14.00
C ASP A 28 -23.30 -9.73 -12.79
N GLY A 29 -24.07 -8.95 -12.03
CA GLY A 29 -24.80 -9.40 -10.84
C GLY A 29 -24.05 -9.19 -9.51
N THR A 30 -22.79 -8.75 -9.55
CA THR A 30 -21.97 -8.48 -8.36
C THR A 30 -22.51 -7.29 -7.58
N GLN A 31 -22.51 -7.36 -6.25
CA GLN A 31 -23.05 -6.31 -5.39
C GLN A 31 -21.98 -5.77 -4.42
N TYR A 32 -21.82 -4.45 -4.37
CA TYR A 32 -20.97 -3.75 -3.41
C TYR A 32 -21.79 -2.93 -2.43
N LYS A 33 -21.44 -2.99 -1.15
CA LYS A 33 -21.97 -2.10 -0.12
C LYS A 33 -21.11 -0.85 -0.03
N ALA A 34 -21.71 0.28 -0.38
CA ALA A 34 -21.12 1.60 -0.40
C ALA A 34 -21.71 2.50 0.70
N LYS A 35 -20.96 3.48 1.17
CA LYS A 35 -21.48 4.51 2.09
C LYS A 35 -22.39 5.51 1.38
N GLN A 36 -22.26 5.63 0.07
CA GLN A 36 -22.95 6.61 -0.76
C GLN A 36 -22.98 6.17 -2.22
N LYS A 37 -23.88 6.79 -3.00
CA LYS A 37 -23.97 6.60 -4.45
C LYS A 37 -22.64 6.96 -5.12
N TRP A 38 -22.27 6.22 -6.16
CA TRP A 38 -21.03 6.47 -6.90
C TRP A 38 -21.03 7.85 -7.57
N THR A 39 -19.85 8.45 -7.67
CA THR A 39 -19.62 9.74 -8.31
C THR A 39 -18.72 9.55 -9.52
N ILE A 40 -19.00 10.25 -10.62
CA ILE A 40 -18.16 10.12 -11.82
C ILE A 40 -17.03 11.15 -11.71
N VAL A 41 -15.81 10.66 -11.53
CA VAL A 41 -14.59 11.47 -11.47
C VAL A 41 -13.65 10.97 -12.58
N ASN A 42 -13.22 11.87 -13.46
CA ASN A 42 -12.37 11.53 -14.61
C ASN A 42 -12.92 10.39 -15.50
N GLY A 43 -14.25 10.35 -15.68
CA GLY A 43 -14.91 9.33 -16.49
C GLY A 43 -15.03 7.95 -15.82
N LYS A 44 -14.63 7.81 -14.54
CA LYS A 44 -14.77 6.58 -13.77
C LYS A 44 -15.73 6.75 -12.60
N ALA A 45 -16.54 5.73 -12.34
CA ALA A 45 -17.46 5.70 -11.21
C ALA A 45 -16.69 5.37 -9.93
N THR A 46 -16.55 6.34 -9.04
CA THR A 46 -15.80 6.24 -7.80
C THR A 46 -16.77 6.24 -6.63
N PHE A 47 -16.65 5.27 -5.72
CA PHE A 47 -17.47 5.21 -4.51
C PHE A 47 -16.67 4.71 -3.33
N GLN A 48 -17.10 5.09 -2.13
CA GLN A 48 -16.51 4.58 -0.89
C GLN A 48 -17.30 3.38 -0.40
N THR A 49 -16.63 2.25 -0.18
CA THR A 49 -17.21 1.06 0.44
C THR A 49 -17.56 1.33 1.90
N GLU A 50 -18.41 0.51 2.50
CA GLU A 50 -18.72 0.56 3.94
C GLU A 50 -17.44 0.53 4.81
N GLY A 51 -16.40 -0.19 4.34
CA GLY A 51 -15.08 -0.24 4.96
C GLY A 51 -14.24 1.03 4.85
N GLY A 52 -14.71 2.08 4.14
CA GLY A 52 -14.00 3.33 3.92
C GLY A 52 -12.95 3.29 2.82
N GLN A 53 -12.83 2.17 2.09
CA GLN A 53 -11.97 2.06 0.92
C GLN A 53 -12.66 2.75 -0.27
N THR A 54 -11.90 3.53 -1.04
CA THR A 54 -12.40 4.13 -2.28
C THR A 54 -12.17 3.16 -3.44
N LEU A 55 -13.24 2.71 -4.09
CA LEU A 55 -13.18 1.84 -5.26
C LEU A 55 -13.55 2.63 -6.52
N GLN A 56 -12.85 2.36 -7.61
CA GLN A 56 -13.12 2.92 -8.94
C GLN A 56 -13.58 1.81 -9.88
N LEU A 57 -14.74 2.02 -10.50
CA LEU A 57 -15.36 1.13 -11.48
C LEU A 57 -15.58 1.87 -12.79
N ASP A 58 -15.79 1.12 -13.85
CA ASP A 58 -16.35 1.65 -15.08
C ASP A 58 -17.84 2.01 -14.87
N PRO A 59 -18.29 3.25 -15.14
CA PRO A 59 -19.72 3.59 -15.06
C PRO A 59 -20.59 2.72 -15.99
N ALA A 60 -20.05 2.18 -17.09
CA ALA A 60 -20.81 1.35 -18.02
C ALA A 60 -21.14 -0.05 -17.48
N SER A 61 -20.38 -0.53 -16.48
CA SER A 61 -20.58 -1.84 -15.85
C SER A 61 -21.57 -1.80 -14.69
N ILE A 62 -21.98 -0.61 -14.23
CA ILE A 62 -22.96 -0.46 -13.15
C ILE A 62 -24.38 -0.56 -13.70
N ASP A 63 -25.19 -1.42 -13.08
CA ASP A 63 -26.62 -1.48 -13.32
C ASP A 63 -27.33 -0.52 -12.36
N VAL A 64 -27.63 0.68 -12.86
CA VAL A 64 -28.20 1.77 -12.06
C VAL A 64 -29.58 1.40 -11.52
N ALA A 65 -30.41 0.74 -12.34
CA ALA A 65 -31.76 0.36 -11.97
C ALA A 65 -31.76 -0.68 -10.85
N LYS A 66 -30.90 -1.71 -10.97
CA LYS A 66 -30.76 -2.74 -9.92
C LYS A 66 -30.10 -2.21 -8.66
N SER A 67 -29.16 -1.27 -8.77
CA SER A 67 -28.51 -0.63 -7.62
C SER A 67 -29.51 0.16 -6.76
N GLU A 68 -30.39 0.92 -7.41
CA GLU A 68 -31.42 1.68 -6.71
C GLU A 68 -32.50 0.77 -6.12
N GLU A 69 -32.89 -0.30 -6.83
CA GLU A 69 -33.81 -1.30 -6.30
C GLU A 69 -33.25 -2.05 -5.09
N ALA A 70 -31.99 -2.50 -5.15
CA ALA A 70 -31.31 -3.17 -4.04
C ALA A 70 -31.15 -2.25 -2.82
N THR A 71 -30.86 -0.97 -3.06
CA THR A 71 -30.79 0.03 -2.00
C THR A 71 -32.17 0.30 -1.38
N ARG A 72 -33.22 0.39 -2.19
CA ARG A 72 -34.60 0.62 -1.73
C ARG A 72 -35.16 -0.55 -0.93
N LEU A 73 -34.76 -1.78 -1.27
CA LEU A 73 -35.14 -3.01 -0.55
C LEU A 73 -34.24 -3.31 0.66
N GLY A 74 -33.29 -2.42 1.00
CA GLY A 74 -32.42 -2.58 2.15
C GLY A 74 -31.47 -3.78 2.08
N GLY A 75 -31.17 -4.29 0.87
CA GLY A 75 -30.37 -5.49 0.66
C GLY A 75 -31.08 -6.81 0.98
N GLY A 76 -32.39 -6.79 1.25
CA GLY A 76 -33.17 -7.96 1.63
C GLY A 76 -34.22 -8.33 0.59
N SER A 77 -33.81 -8.91 -0.54
CA SER A 77 -34.56 -9.95 -1.30
C SER A 77 -33.97 -10.10 -2.70
N VAL A 78 -32.94 -10.94 -2.82
CA VAL A 78 -32.76 -11.81 -4.00
C VAL A 78 -32.14 -13.10 -3.48
N LEU A 79 -33.01 -14.05 -3.16
CA LEU A 79 -32.66 -15.42 -2.83
C LEU A 79 -31.89 -16.05 -4.00
N GLY A 80 -30.66 -16.49 -3.73
CA GLY A 80 -30.07 -17.60 -4.48
C GLY A 80 -28.88 -17.31 -5.39
N GLN A 81 -28.20 -16.18 -5.29
CA GLN A 81 -26.85 -16.06 -5.86
C GLN A 81 -25.90 -15.54 -4.81
N GLU A 82 -24.81 -16.30 -4.65
CA GLU A 82 -23.69 -16.02 -3.76
C GLU A 82 -23.44 -14.53 -3.65
N GLN A 83 -23.67 -14.00 -2.44
CA GLN A 83 -22.86 -12.92 -1.93
C GLN A 83 -21.43 -13.47 -1.93
N LEU A 84 -20.76 -13.41 -3.08
CA LEU A 84 -19.32 -13.39 -3.12
C LEU A 84 -18.97 -12.14 -2.32
N GLN A 85 -18.76 -12.35 -1.02
CA GLN A 85 -17.63 -11.72 -0.38
C GLN A 85 -16.48 -11.97 -1.34
N GLN A 86 -16.21 -10.99 -2.21
CA GLN A 86 -14.88 -10.86 -2.73
C GLN A 86 -14.01 -10.72 -1.47
N THR A 87 -13.46 -11.85 -1.03
CA THR A 87 -12.17 -11.91 -0.37
C THR A 87 -11.18 -11.29 -1.34
N GLY A 88 -11.20 -9.97 -1.36
CA GLY A 88 -10.61 -9.07 -2.34
C GLY A 88 -10.83 -7.67 -1.79
N GLY A 89 -10.35 -7.46 -0.57
CA GLY A 89 -10.69 -6.30 0.23
C GLY A 89 -10.09 -6.44 1.62
N THR A 90 -8.83 -5.99 1.71
CA THR A 90 -8.15 -5.56 2.94
C THR A 90 -9.13 -5.12 4.01
N LYS A 91 -9.21 -5.91 5.08
CA LYS A 91 -9.81 -5.56 6.36
C LYS A 91 -9.25 -4.18 6.78
N PRO A 92 -10.08 -3.13 6.98
CA PRO A 92 -9.59 -1.91 7.58
C PRO A 92 -9.30 -2.23 9.04
N GLN A 93 -8.08 -2.68 9.32
CA GLN A 93 -7.57 -2.74 10.67
C GLN A 93 -7.41 -1.30 11.12
N GLN A 94 -8.40 -0.86 11.88
CA GLN A 94 -8.42 0.31 12.73
C GLN A 94 -6.98 0.75 13.08
N SER A 95 -6.53 1.82 12.43
CA SER A 95 -5.22 2.41 12.68
C SER A 95 -5.16 2.84 14.14
N THR A 96 -4.43 2.09 14.96
CA THR A 96 -4.04 2.47 16.33
C THR A 96 -2.97 3.56 16.34
N LEU A 97 -2.69 4.18 15.19
CA LEU A 97 -1.79 5.31 15.04
C LEU A 97 -2.26 6.56 15.81
N GLY A 98 -3.57 6.73 16.04
CA GLY A 98 -4.12 7.93 16.68
C GLY A 98 -3.80 8.11 18.19
N ASN A 99 -3.38 7.07 18.90
CA ASN A 99 -3.20 7.13 20.37
C ASN A 99 -1.75 7.21 20.84
N ALA A 100 -0.76 7.16 19.94
CA ALA A 100 0.65 7.27 20.30
C ALA A 100 1.22 8.70 20.16
N PHE A 101 0.42 9.68 19.73
CA PHE A 101 0.83 11.08 19.53
C PHE A 101 0.94 11.92 20.82
N LYS A 102 0.99 11.30 22.01
CA LYS A 102 1.25 12.04 23.24
C LYS A 102 2.75 12.19 23.50
N LEU A 103 3.24 13.36 23.09
CA LEU A 103 4.28 14.15 23.75
C LEU A 103 5.59 13.42 24.09
N ARG A 104 6.54 13.46 23.17
CA ARG A 104 7.95 13.64 23.55
C ARG A 104 8.47 14.92 22.88
N LYS A 105 8.51 15.99 23.68
CA LYS A 105 9.16 17.26 23.36
C LYS A 105 10.63 16.99 23.00
N LEU A 106 11.01 17.29 21.76
CA LEU A 106 12.40 17.53 21.39
C LEU A 106 12.70 19.02 21.63
N PRO A 107 13.88 19.39 22.17
CA PRO A 107 14.27 20.78 22.31
C PRO A 107 14.39 21.46 20.95
N THR A 108 13.86 22.68 20.88
CA THR A 108 14.01 23.62 19.78
C THR A 108 15.48 24.00 19.64
N GLU A 109 16.09 23.75 18.48
CA GLU A 109 17.32 24.46 18.09
C GLU A 109 17.23 24.95 16.64
N GLN A 110 17.02 26.26 16.56
CA GLN A 110 17.51 27.27 15.62
C GLN A 110 17.42 27.11 14.10
N ALA A 111 16.97 28.22 13.52
CA ALA A 111 16.84 28.57 12.10
C ALA A 111 18.21 28.64 11.36
N PRO A 112 18.20 28.68 10.01
CA PRO A 112 19.32 28.29 9.17
C PRO A 112 20.39 29.38 9.02
N ALA A 113 21.64 29.03 9.31
CA ALA A 113 22.81 29.77 8.85
C ALA A 113 23.30 29.16 7.53
N THR A 114 23.39 29.99 6.49
CA THR A 114 24.03 29.68 5.22
C THR A 114 25.54 29.44 5.43
N ASN A 115 25.96 28.18 5.40
CA ASN A 115 27.36 27.79 5.33
C ASN A 115 27.67 27.24 3.92
N PRO A 116 28.68 27.78 3.21
CA PRO A 116 29.19 27.20 1.98
C PRO A 116 30.10 26.02 2.35
N ASN A 117 29.49 24.88 2.69
CA ASN A 117 30.21 23.62 2.75
C ASN A 117 29.26 22.51 2.29
N ALA A 118 29.10 22.42 0.98
CA ALA A 118 28.43 21.30 0.35
C ALA A 118 29.19 20.01 0.72
N PRO A 119 28.51 18.93 1.16
CA PRO A 119 29.13 17.61 1.16
C PRO A 119 29.62 17.33 -0.26
N PRO A 120 30.84 16.83 -0.46
CA PRO A 120 31.29 16.45 -1.79
C PRO A 120 30.30 15.42 -2.37
N PRO A 121 30.07 15.42 -3.69
CA PRO A 121 29.31 14.38 -4.34
C PRO A 121 29.92 13.03 -3.96
N ILE A 122 29.08 12.10 -3.51
CA ILE A 122 29.48 10.73 -3.20
C ILE A 122 30.18 10.18 -4.44
N ALA A 123 31.50 9.99 -4.36
CA ALA A 123 32.27 9.42 -5.45
C ALA A 123 31.75 8.00 -5.75
N PRO A 124 31.67 7.57 -7.02
CA PRO A 124 31.32 6.20 -7.33
C PRO A 124 32.33 5.26 -6.69
N VAL A 125 31.83 4.40 -5.80
CA VAL A 125 32.61 3.38 -5.10
C VAL A 125 33.21 2.46 -6.17
N SER A 126 34.50 2.63 -6.43
CA SER A 126 35.25 1.88 -7.42
C SER A 126 35.77 0.59 -6.79
N GLY A 127 34.85 -0.32 -6.47
CA GLY A 127 35.16 -1.71 -6.11
C GLY A 127 34.84 -2.64 -7.29
N PRO A 128 35.18 -3.94 -7.21
CA PRO A 128 34.59 -4.93 -8.10
C PRO A 128 33.07 -4.73 -8.06
N VAL A 129 32.45 -4.57 -9.21
CA VAL A 129 31.02 -4.32 -9.33
C VAL A 129 30.36 -5.67 -9.57
N LEU A 130 29.20 -5.90 -8.96
CA LEU A 130 28.37 -7.08 -9.24
C LEU A 130 28.24 -7.29 -10.77
N SER A 131 28.35 -8.54 -11.22
CA SER A 131 28.32 -8.85 -12.64
C SER A 131 27.00 -8.40 -13.28
N ASN A 132 27.09 -7.87 -14.49
CA ASN A 132 25.91 -7.36 -15.22
C ASN A 132 24.86 -8.46 -15.47
N GLU A 133 25.30 -9.72 -15.56
CA GLU A 133 24.39 -10.88 -15.67
C GLU A 133 23.49 -11.01 -14.44
N VAL A 134 24.03 -10.87 -13.24
CA VAL A 134 23.24 -10.90 -11.99
C VAL A 134 22.25 -9.75 -11.97
N ILE A 135 22.68 -8.54 -12.34
CA ILE A 135 21.79 -7.38 -12.41
C ILE A 135 20.60 -7.63 -13.34
N GLN A 136 20.84 -8.15 -14.55
CA GLN A 136 19.79 -8.48 -15.50
C GLN A 136 18.81 -9.54 -14.96
N LYS A 137 19.28 -10.50 -14.15
CA LYS A 137 18.38 -11.48 -13.51
C LYS A 137 17.45 -10.85 -12.48
N PHE A 138 17.94 -9.88 -11.70
CA PHE A 138 17.09 -9.13 -10.78
C PHE A 138 16.07 -8.27 -11.54
N GLU A 139 16.51 -7.54 -12.57
CA GLU A 139 15.63 -6.75 -13.44
C GLU A 139 14.52 -7.63 -14.05
N GLN A 140 14.90 -8.77 -14.63
CA GLN A 140 13.95 -9.73 -15.18
C GLN A 140 12.98 -10.27 -14.12
N ALA A 141 13.45 -10.55 -12.90
CA ALA A 141 12.58 -11.00 -11.82
C ALA A 141 11.60 -9.91 -11.37
N PHE A 142 12.03 -8.64 -11.33
CA PHE A 142 11.16 -7.51 -11.02
C PHE A 142 10.07 -7.31 -12.07
N GLU A 143 10.41 -7.44 -13.36
CA GLU A 143 9.43 -7.41 -14.44
C GLU A 143 8.42 -8.56 -14.32
N ASN A 144 8.89 -9.78 -14.02
CA ASN A 144 8.04 -10.95 -13.86
C ASN A 144 7.01 -10.82 -12.72
N VAL A 145 7.33 -10.03 -11.68
CA VAL A 145 6.39 -9.73 -10.57
C VAL A 145 5.56 -8.45 -10.83
N GLY A 146 5.66 -7.86 -12.03
CA GLY A 146 4.84 -6.72 -12.46
C GLY A 146 5.37 -5.36 -12.05
N ILE A 147 6.68 -5.23 -11.80
CA ILE A 147 7.39 -3.97 -11.60
C ILE A 147 8.11 -3.57 -12.89
N TYR A 148 7.50 -2.65 -13.63
CA TYR A 148 8.04 -2.17 -14.90
C TYR A 148 8.97 -0.96 -14.72
N GLU A 149 8.77 -0.18 -13.66
CA GLU A 149 9.64 0.93 -13.31
C GLU A 149 10.60 0.48 -12.20
N HIS A 150 11.76 -0.02 -12.62
CA HIS A 150 12.84 -0.44 -11.75
C HIS A 150 14.17 0.16 -12.18
N LYS A 151 15.07 0.35 -11.23
CA LYS A 151 16.45 0.74 -11.47
C LYS A 151 17.35 0.00 -10.51
N VAL A 152 18.16 -0.92 -11.02
CA VAL A 152 19.13 -1.66 -10.23
C VAL A 152 20.50 -1.04 -10.41
N THR A 153 21.08 -0.54 -9.33
CA THR A 153 22.40 0.07 -9.28
C THR A 153 23.30 -0.80 -8.42
N PRO A 154 24.34 -1.42 -8.97
CA PRO A 154 25.31 -2.14 -8.15
C PRO A 154 26.08 -1.15 -7.28
N THR A 155 26.20 -1.46 -5.98
CA THR A 155 26.85 -0.60 -4.98
C THR A 155 28.17 -1.19 -4.48
N GLY A 156 28.42 -2.48 -4.74
CA GLY A 156 29.66 -3.16 -4.42
C GLY A 156 29.78 -4.50 -5.15
N ALA A 157 30.75 -5.32 -4.71
CA ALA A 157 31.07 -6.61 -5.35
C ALA A 157 29.99 -7.67 -5.16
N HIS A 158 29.30 -7.60 -4.03
CA HIS A 158 28.27 -8.55 -3.60
C HIS A 158 27.00 -7.83 -3.13
N THR A 159 26.88 -6.54 -3.44
CA THR A 159 25.79 -5.68 -2.97
C THR A 159 25.23 -4.83 -4.08
N PHE A 160 23.92 -4.66 -4.07
CA PHE A 160 23.22 -3.79 -5.01
C PHE A 160 22.09 -3.03 -4.34
N ARG A 161 21.69 -1.96 -5.00
CA ARG A 161 20.53 -1.15 -4.66
C ARG A 161 19.51 -1.23 -5.79
N ALA A 162 18.27 -1.59 -5.49
CA ALA A 162 17.17 -1.52 -6.44
C ALA A 162 16.17 -0.44 -6.02
N GLU A 163 15.90 0.50 -6.90
CA GLU A 163 14.79 1.43 -6.77
C GLU A 163 13.60 0.90 -7.59
N LEU A 164 12.45 0.78 -6.95
CA LEU A 164 11.28 0.11 -7.51
C LEU A 164 10.04 1.00 -7.31
N VAL A 165 9.21 1.11 -8.34
CA VAL A 165 7.94 1.82 -8.25
C VAL A 165 6.78 0.83 -8.15
N THR A 166 6.03 0.91 -7.05
CA THR A 166 4.82 0.11 -6.85
C THR A 166 3.81 0.83 -5.98
N ASP A 167 2.55 0.72 -6.38
CA ASP A 167 1.35 1.18 -5.71
C ASP A 167 0.58 0.03 -5.04
N ASN A 168 1.04 -1.22 -5.19
CA ASN A 168 0.41 -2.40 -4.65
C ASN A 168 1.34 -3.14 -3.66
N GLU A 169 0.82 -3.42 -2.47
CA GLU A 169 1.48 -4.19 -1.41
C GLU A 169 1.78 -5.63 -1.83
N GLU A 170 0.90 -6.27 -2.60
CA GLU A 170 1.12 -7.62 -3.10
C GLU A 170 2.37 -7.68 -3.99
N LYS A 171 2.58 -6.65 -4.82
CA LYS A 171 3.79 -6.53 -5.63
C LYS A 171 5.04 -6.33 -4.76
N VAL A 172 4.94 -5.57 -3.67
CA VAL A 172 6.03 -5.44 -2.69
C VAL A 172 6.41 -6.81 -2.14
N PHE A 173 5.42 -7.60 -1.72
CA PHE A 173 5.68 -8.94 -1.19
C PHE A 173 6.28 -9.87 -2.24
N ASN A 174 5.79 -9.84 -3.47
CA ASN A 174 6.33 -10.65 -4.56
C ASN A 174 7.78 -10.26 -4.89
N VAL A 175 8.11 -8.96 -4.90
CA VAL A 175 9.48 -8.46 -5.04
C VAL A 175 10.38 -8.99 -3.92
N LEU A 176 9.92 -8.95 -2.67
CA LEU A 176 10.71 -9.42 -1.53
C LEU A 176 10.99 -10.92 -1.65
N THR A 177 9.98 -11.72 -2.01
CA THR A 177 10.15 -13.16 -2.21
C THR A 177 11.05 -13.48 -3.41
N ALA A 178 10.88 -12.78 -4.54
CA ALA A 178 11.73 -12.96 -5.71
C ALA A 178 13.19 -12.55 -5.44
N SER A 179 13.41 -11.47 -4.68
CA SER A 179 14.74 -11.03 -4.27
C SER A 179 15.41 -12.05 -3.37
N ALA A 180 14.68 -12.57 -2.36
CA ALA A 180 15.20 -13.59 -1.46
C ALA A 180 15.62 -14.86 -2.22
N PHE A 181 14.77 -15.32 -3.14
CA PHE A 181 15.07 -16.48 -4.00
C PHE A 181 16.35 -16.24 -4.83
N LEU A 182 16.46 -15.10 -5.51
CA LEU A 182 17.65 -14.80 -6.31
C LEU A 182 18.91 -14.65 -5.47
N ILE A 183 18.82 -14.11 -4.25
CA ILE A 183 19.96 -14.04 -3.34
C ILE A 183 20.42 -15.45 -2.93
N MET A 184 19.50 -16.33 -2.55
CA MET A 184 19.81 -17.70 -2.12
C MET A 184 20.36 -18.59 -3.24
N HIS A 185 20.00 -18.29 -4.48
CA HIS A 185 20.47 -19.03 -5.66
C HIS A 185 21.60 -18.33 -6.41
N ASP A 186 22.24 -17.31 -5.82
CA ASP A 186 23.31 -16.52 -6.44
C ASP A 186 22.93 -15.99 -7.84
N ALA A 187 21.65 -15.66 -8.02
CA ALA A 187 20.99 -15.31 -9.28
C ALA A 187 21.19 -16.31 -10.43
N GLY A 188 21.54 -17.57 -10.10
CA GLY A 188 21.87 -18.62 -11.05
C GLY A 188 23.24 -18.46 -11.72
N VAL A 189 24.10 -17.57 -11.21
CA VAL A 189 25.42 -17.27 -11.79
C VAL A 189 26.52 -17.93 -10.93
N PRO A 190 27.21 -18.96 -11.46
CA PRO A 190 28.22 -19.68 -10.69
C PRO A 190 29.40 -18.78 -10.33
N GLY A 191 29.83 -18.84 -9.05
CA GLY A 191 30.97 -18.07 -8.55
C GLY A 191 30.64 -16.63 -8.15
N THR A 192 29.38 -16.20 -8.26
CA THR A 192 28.93 -14.94 -7.67
C THR A 192 28.28 -15.21 -6.33
N LYS A 193 28.39 -14.27 -5.40
CA LYS A 193 27.64 -14.26 -4.14
C LYS A 193 26.97 -12.92 -3.96
N ILE A 194 25.80 -12.93 -3.35
CA ILE A 194 25.04 -11.73 -3.05
C ILE A 194 24.85 -11.67 -1.53
N ASP A 195 25.56 -10.74 -0.90
CA ASP A 195 25.54 -10.61 0.55
C ASP A 195 24.37 -9.74 1.02
N MET A 196 24.02 -8.71 0.25
CA MET A 196 22.99 -7.74 0.61
C MET A 196 22.33 -7.07 -0.60
N ALA A 197 21.00 -6.98 -0.55
CA ALA A 197 20.18 -6.19 -1.46
C ALA A 197 19.49 -5.04 -0.71
N GLU A 198 19.72 -3.81 -1.14
CA GLU A 198 18.94 -2.66 -0.66
C GLU A 198 17.78 -2.38 -1.61
N LEU A 199 16.54 -2.60 -1.18
CA LEU A 199 15.34 -2.37 -1.97
C LEU A 199 14.70 -1.06 -1.50
N PHE A 200 14.55 -0.11 -2.41
CA PHE A 200 13.91 1.18 -2.19
C PHE A 200 12.62 1.21 -2.98
N MET A 201 11.49 1.14 -2.28
CA MET A 201 10.19 1.12 -2.91
C MET A 201 9.52 2.48 -2.75
N LYS A 202 9.02 3.01 -3.86
CA LYS A 202 8.24 4.25 -3.92
C LYS A 202 6.93 4.00 -4.66
N THR A 203 5.92 4.78 -4.35
CA THR A 203 4.65 4.79 -5.08
C THR A 203 4.78 5.62 -6.36
N THR A 204 3.83 5.47 -7.27
CA THR A 204 3.77 6.25 -8.53
C THR A 204 3.65 7.75 -8.29
N ILE A 205 3.11 8.18 -7.14
CA ILE A 205 3.07 9.57 -6.70
C ILE A 205 4.36 10.05 -6.02
N GLY A 206 5.41 9.22 -5.99
CA GLY A 206 6.72 9.54 -5.44
C GLY A 206 6.85 9.42 -3.92
N VAL A 207 5.82 8.94 -3.22
CA VAL A 207 5.87 8.71 -1.76
C VAL A 207 6.61 7.41 -1.46
N THR A 208 7.52 7.42 -0.49
CA THR A 208 8.24 6.20 -0.03
C THR A 208 7.24 5.14 0.45
N ALA A 209 7.23 3.99 -0.21
CA ALA A 209 6.41 2.83 0.15
C ALA A 209 7.12 1.94 1.19
N GLY A 210 8.45 1.96 1.20
CA GLY A 210 9.28 1.28 2.19
C GLY A 210 10.69 1.07 1.69
N ARG A 211 11.64 0.99 2.62
CA ARG A 211 13.03 0.61 2.32
C ARG A 211 13.34 -0.70 3.04
N PHE A 212 14.02 -1.61 2.36
CA PHE A 212 14.40 -2.91 2.90
C PHE A 212 15.89 -3.12 2.68
N GLN A 213 16.57 -3.58 3.72
CA GLN A 213 17.92 -4.11 3.61
C GLN A 213 17.81 -5.61 3.81
N MET A 214 17.87 -6.36 2.72
CA MET A 214 17.78 -7.81 2.71
C MET A 214 19.18 -8.39 2.69
N THR A 215 19.58 -8.99 3.80
CA THR A 215 20.83 -9.75 3.91
C THR A 215 20.64 -11.19 3.43
N HIS A 216 21.73 -11.91 3.16
CA HIS A 216 21.67 -13.33 2.83
C HIS A 216 20.95 -14.15 3.94
N ALA A 217 21.17 -13.84 5.21
CA ALA A 217 20.49 -14.53 6.32
C ALA A 217 18.97 -14.25 6.33
N ASP A 218 18.57 -13.03 5.97
CA ASP A 218 17.16 -12.66 5.81
C ASP A 218 16.51 -13.38 4.63
N ALA A 219 17.24 -13.49 3.51
CA ALA A 219 16.81 -14.24 2.33
C ALA A 219 16.60 -15.73 2.66
N GLU A 220 17.50 -16.34 3.44
CA GLU A 220 17.36 -17.72 3.89
C GLU A 220 16.10 -17.92 4.73
N MET A 221 15.79 -17.00 5.66
CA MET A 221 14.59 -17.11 6.50
C MET A 221 13.29 -17.04 5.68
N LEU A 222 13.28 -16.21 4.64
CA LEU A 222 12.14 -16.07 3.72
C LEU A 222 12.02 -17.29 2.79
N ASP A 223 13.12 -17.76 2.22
CA ASP A 223 13.14 -18.91 1.31
C ASP A 223 12.82 -20.22 2.04
N SER A 224 13.41 -20.42 3.23
CA SER A 224 13.14 -21.58 4.08
C SER A 224 11.78 -21.52 4.79
N LYS A 225 10.98 -20.48 4.53
CA LYS A 225 9.65 -20.23 5.14
C LYS A 225 9.65 -20.21 6.67
N LYS A 226 10.80 -19.91 7.29
CA LYS A 226 10.90 -19.70 8.76
C LYS A 226 10.23 -18.38 9.16
N MET A 227 10.15 -17.43 8.23
CA MET A 227 9.48 -16.15 8.38
C MET A 227 8.54 -15.94 7.19
N THR A 228 7.33 -15.42 7.44
CA THR A 228 6.43 -15.05 6.34
C THR A 228 6.84 -13.70 5.77
N ARG A 229 6.51 -13.45 4.50
CA ARG A 229 6.80 -12.17 3.81
C ARG A 229 6.14 -10.97 4.49
N GLU A 230 4.96 -11.16 5.07
CA GLU A 230 4.23 -10.13 5.82
C GLU A 230 4.96 -9.81 7.14
N GLU A 231 5.42 -10.83 7.86
CA GLU A 231 6.21 -10.65 9.08
C GLU A 231 7.55 -9.96 8.78
N TYR A 232 8.22 -10.37 7.71
CA TYR A 232 9.46 -9.74 7.25
C TYR A 232 9.24 -8.26 6.94
N PHE A 233 8.19 -7.94 6.17
CA PHE A 233 7.85 -6.56 5.82
C PHE A 233 7.70 -5.70 7.08
N VAL A 234 6.90 -6.14 8.07
CA VAL A 234 6.66 -5.37 9.29
C VAL A 234 7.92 -5.22 10.15
N ARG A 235 8.76 -6.27 10.23
CA ARG A 235 9.97 -6.25 11.06
C ARG A 235 11.14 -5.47 10.45
N LYS A 236 11.25 -5.43 9.12
CA LYS A 236 12.45 -4.97 8.41
C LYS A 236 12.22 -3.75 7.52
N VAL A 237 10.98 -3.26 7.41
CA VAL A 237 10.72 -1.99 6.73
C VAL A 237 11.38 -0.83 7.48
N ILE A 238 12.10 -0.01 6.72
CA ILE A 238 12.72 1.23 7.18
C ILE A 238 11.97 2.38 6.48
N TYR A 239 11.46 3.33 7.27
CA TYR A 239 10.80 4.55 6.79
C TYR A 239 11.77 5.73 6.73
#